data_AF-X1U9W0-F1
#
_entry.id   AF-X1U9W0-F1
#
_cell.length_a   1.000
_cell.length_b   1.000
_cell.length_c   1.000
_cell.angle_alpha   90.00
_cell.angle_beta   90.00
_cell.angle_gamma   90.00
#
_symmetry.space_group_name_H-M   'P 1'
#
loop_
_entity.id
_entity.type
_entity.pdbx_description
1 polymer ?
#
loop_
_entity_poly.entity_id
_entity_poly.type
_entity_poly.pdbx_seq_one_letter_code
_entity_poly.pdbx_strand_id
1 'polypeptide(L)'
;KDWNGKKICSAKSAGGVIVVAHPFDNLISKNCVPWPPPEIVQKLYRSRQIRAFQGVQSSICTSGLGYYCDLQSLHSEDAITWSVFGTVAYSSLSERENWVSQFLKLLNIPDAVSTNAAIFLWRRIPHPDTLVLGGPEIDFGIITDNTLILGEAKWQSGIGSAQGKNKNKDQIQLRGEFLEEYGKKIFPSQKVQIVVGIGLFKNAFNKRTP
;
A
#
# COMPACT_ATOMS: atom_id res chain seq x y z
N LYS A 1 19.03 13.90 4.35
CA LYS A 1 17.94 14.84 4.02
C LYS A 1 16.72 13.98 3.69
N ASP A 2 15.51 14.46 3.95
CA ASP A 2 14.30 13.79 3.46
C ASP A 2 14.15 13.96 1.94
N TRP A 3 13.10 13.38 1.40
CA TRP A 3 12.71 13.48 -0.01
C TRP A 3 12.37 14.93 -0.46
N ASN A 4 12.15 15.84 0.50
CA ASN A 4 11.88 17.26 0.27
C ASN A 4 13.14 18.14 0.46
N GLY A 5 14.31 17.54 0.66
CA GLY A 5 15.58 18.25 0.86
C GLY A 5 15.82 18.81 2.26
N LYS A 6 14.93 18.56 3.22
CA LYS A 6 15.02 18.98 4.63
C LYS A 6 16.02 18.12 5.40
N LYS A 7 16.78 18.73 6.32
CA LYS A 7 17.58 17.96 7.29
C LYS A 7 16.64 17.31 8.31
N ILE A 8 16.79 16.01 8.52
CA ILE A 8 15.93 15.22 9.41
C ILE A 8 16.79 14.37 10.34
N CYS A 9 16.26 14.09 11.53
CA CYS A 9 16.87 13.15 12.47
C CYS A 9 16.51 11.72 12.07
N SER A 10 17.44 10.79 12.29
CA SER A 10 17.24 9.37 12.06
C SER A 10 17.78 8.54 13.22
N ALA A 11 17.23 7.35 13.35
CA ALA A 11 17.66 6.34 14.30
C ALA A 11 17.98 5.03 13.57
N LYS A 12 18.77 4.19 14.22
CA LYS A 12 19.14 2.85 13.74
C LYS A 12 18.72 1.80 14.77
N SER A 13 17.99 0.80 14.31
CA SER A 13 17.59 -0.33 15.16
C SER A 13 18.79 -1.26 15.44
N ALA A 14 18.65 -2.13 16.44
CA ALA A 14 19.65 -3.17 16.74
C ALA A 14 19.92 -4.09 15.54
N GLY A 15 18.91 -4.33 14.70
CA GLY A 15 19.01 -5.09 13.45
C GLY A 15 19.51 -4.28 12.25
N GLY A 16 19.91 -3.02 12.45
CA GLY A 16 20.48 -2.16 11.41
C GLY A 16 19.48 -1.39 10.55
N VAL A 17 18.18 -1.49 10.80
CA VAL A 17 17.14 -0.76 10.08
C VAL A 17 17.19 0.72 10.42
N ILE A 18 17.21 1.57 9.39
CA ILE A 18 17.17 3.03 9.55
C ILE A 18 15.71 3.49 9.57
N VAL A 19 15.40 4.38 10.52
CA VAL A 19 14.09 5.01 10.64
C VAL A 19 14.24 6.52 10.83
N VAL A 20 13.25 7.29 10.41
CA VAL A 20 13.22 8.75 10.62
C VAL A 20 12.53 9.10 11.95
N ALA A 21 12.79 10.29 12.48
CA ALA A 21 12.22 10.73 13.76
C ALA A 21 10.70 10.97 13.71
N HIS A 22 10.16 11.43 12.58
CA HIS A 22 8.74 11.68 12.37
C HIS A 22 8.27 10.98 11.08
N PRO A 23 7.13 10.26 11.06
CA PRO A 23 6.73 9.48 9.88
C PRO A 23 6.61 10.32 8.60
N PHE A 24 6.17 11.57 8.71
CA PHE A 24 6.08 12.48 7.56
C PHE A 24 7.42 12.82 6.91
N ASP A 25 8.54 12.69 7.63
CA ASP A 25 9.87 12.86 7.02
C ASP A 25 10.22 11.69 6.08
N ASN A 26 9.48 10.57 6.11
CA ASN A 26 9.63 9.43 5.21
C ASN A 26 8.58 9.40 4.09
N LEU A 27 7.59 10.30 4.12
CA LEU A 27 6.51 10.33 3.14
C LEU A 27 6.71 11.48 2.15
N ILE A 28 6.35 11.22 0.89
CA ILE A 28 6.22 12.28 -0.11
C ILE A 28 4.85 12.96 0.07
N SER A 29 4.83 14.27 0.33
CA SER A 29 3.61 15.04 0.60
C SER A 29 3.22 16.03 -0.50
N LYS A 30 4.05 16.16 -1.54
CA LYS A 30 3.90 17.20 -2.57
C LYS A 30 2.49 17.16 -3.19
N ASN A 31 1.83 18.32 -3.21
CA ASN A 31 0.48 18.54 -3.78
C ASN A 31 -0.67 17.78 -3.10
N CYS A 32 -0.47 17.20 -1.91
CA CYS A 32 -1.55 16.57 -1.16
C CYS A 32 -2.17 17.59 -0.18
N VAL A 33 -3.42 18.00 -0.42
CA VAL A 33 -4.18 18.90 0.45
C VAL A 33 -5.60 18.34 0.63
N PRO A 34 -6.10 18.17 1.88
CA PRO A 34 -5.44 18.46 3.16
C PRO A 34 -4.32 17.47 3.51
N TRP A 35 -3.41 17.89 4.40
CA TRP A 35 -2.29 17.07 4.90
C TRP A 35 -2.29 16.97 6.44
N PRO A 36 -2.11 15.76 7.03
CA PRO A 36 -2.12 14.47 6.36
C PRO A 36 -3.56 14.07 5.94
N PRO A 37 -3.72 13.31 4.85
CA PRO A 37 -5.03 12.79 4.47
C PRO A 37 -5.48 11.63 5.39
N PRO A 38 -6.78 11.29 5.40
CA PRO A 38 -7.33 10.21 6.24
C PRO A 38 -6.60 8.88 6.09
N GLU A 39 -6.17 8.55 4.87
CA GLU A 39 -5.39 7.35 4.52
C GLU A 39 -4.08 7.28 5.30
N ILE A 40 -3.38 8.41 5.48
CA ILE A 40 -2.17 8.46 6.30
C ILE A 40 -2.53 8.39 7.78
N VAL A 41 -3.57 9.11 8.21
CA VAL A 41 -3.99 9.16 9.62
C VAL A 41 -4.28 7.76 10.17
N GLN A 42 -4.98 6.91 9.40
CA GLN A 42 -5.27 5.53 9.83
C GLN A 42 -4.02 4.65 10.01
N LYS A 43 -2.88 5.02 9.41
CA LYS A 43 -1.60 4.30 9.52
C LYS A 43 -0.71 4.84 10.65
N LEU A 44 -1.09 5.93 11.33
CA LEU A 44 -0.36 6.50 12.47
C LEU A 44 -0.59 5.73 13.78
N TYR A 45 -0.53 4.40 13.76
CA TYR A 45 -0.64 3.58 14.97
C TYR A 45 0.73 3.24 15.58
N ARG A 46 0.73 2.87 16.87
CA ARG A 46 1.95 2.46 17.59
C ARG A 46 2.41 1.07 17.13
N SER A 47 3.64 1.01 16.64
CA SER A 47 4.30 -0.24 16.25
C SER A 47 4.80 -1.02 17.47
N ARG A 48 4.74 -2.36 17.37
CA ARG A 48 5.34 -3.27 18.37
C ARG A 48 6.86 -3.42 18.21
N GLN A 49 7.44 -2.89 17.13
CA GLN A 49 8.88 -3.00 16.84
C GLN A 49 9.73 -1.96 17.57
N ILE A 50 9.14 -1.08 18.40
CA ILE A 50 9.89 -0.14 19.25
C ILE A 50 10.96 -0.83 20.11
N ARG A 51 10.75 -2.10 20.48
CA ARG A 51 11.71 -2.94 21.21
C ARG A 51 13.06 -3.10 20.52
N ALA A 52 13.15 -2.85 19.21
CA ALA A 52 14.37 -2.92 18.44
C ALA A 52 15.27 -1.66 18.62
N PHE A 53 14.82 -0.66 19.38
CA PHE A 53 15.53 0.59 19.62
C PHE A 53 15.77 0.77 21.12
N GLN A 54 16.97 1.19 21.50
CA GLN A 54 17.38 1.38 22.90
C GLN A 54 18.05 2.74 23.10
N GLY A 55 17.98 3.26 24.33
CA GLY A 55 18.62 4.52 24.72
C GLY A 55 18.28 5.70 23.81
N VAL A 56 19.31 6.38 23.30
CA VAL A 56 19.17 7.53 22.41
C VAL A 56 18.37 7.21 21.15
N GLN A 57 18.53 6.01 20.59
CA GLN A 57 17.80 5.60 19.38
C GLN A 57 16.29 5.55 19.63
N SER A 58 15.88 5.00 20.78
CA SER A 58 14.47 4.97 21.18
C SER A 58 13.90 6.38 21.39
N SER A 59 14.71 7.26 22.00
CA SER A 59 14.34 8.68 22.20
C SER A 59 14.13 9.40 20.86
N ILE A 60 14.99 9.16 19.86
CA ILE A 60 14.83 9.73 18.52
C ILE A 60 13.55 9.19 17.85
N CYS A 61 13.32 7.88 17.88
CA CYS A 61 12.14 7.25 17.24
C CYS A 61 10.81 7.73 17.82
N THR A 62 10.79 8.15 19.08
CA THR A 62 9.57 8.57 19.77
C THR A 62 9.40 10.09 19.81
N SER A 63 10.43 10.86 19.44
CA SER A 63 10.43 12.32 19.51
C SER A 63 9.36 13.00 18.64
N GLY A 64 8.94 12.37 17.53
CA GLY A 64 7.95 12.92 16.62
C GLY A 64 6.51 12.81 17.13
N LEU A 65 6.03 11.57 17.37
CA LEU A 65 4.63 11.30 17.74
C LEU A 65 4.44 10.92 19.22
N GLY A 66 5.51 10.84 20.01
CA GLY A 66 5.50 10.22 21.35
C GLY A 66 5.51 8.68 21.32
N TYR A 67 5.53 8.07 20.13
CA TYR A 67 5.70 6.63 19.92
C TYR A 67 6.29 6.35 18.54
N TYR A 68 6.83 5.14 18.37
CA TYR A 68 7.30 4.67 17.07
C TYR A 68 6.14 4.11 16.24
N CYS A 69 6.05 4.56 15.00
CA CYS A 69 5.09 4.17 13.96
C CYS A 69 5.85 3.50 12.80
N ASP A 70 5.28 2.45 12.20
CA ASP A 70 5.94 1.71 11.13
C ASP A 70 6.20 2.57 9.88
N LEU A 71 5.45 3.65 9.65
CA LEU A 71 5.71 4.62 8.58
C LEU A 71 7.07 5.34 8.71
N GLN A 72 7.69 5.35 9.89
CA GLN A 72 9.03 5.92 10.09
C GLN A 72 10.14 5.06 9.48
N SER A 73 9.87 3.77 9.21
CA SER A 73 10.87 2.86 8.68
C SER A 73 11.13 3.08 7.19
N LEU A 74 12.39 3.14 6.79
CA LEU A 74 12.75 3.13 5.35
C LEU A 74 12.40 1.80 4.67
N HIS A 75 12.06 0.77 5.44
CA HIS A 75 11.58 -0.52 4.94
C HIS A 75 10.05 -0.66 5.01
N SER A 76 9.34 0.42 5.35
CA SER A 76 7.88 0.40 5.46
C SER A 76 7.23 0.22 4.09
N GLU A 77 6.55 -0.92 3.91
CA GLU A 77 5.75 -1.18 2.70
C GLU A 77 4.67 -0.10 2.55
N ASP A 78 4.03 0.31 3.65
CA ASP A 78 3.02 1.38 3.64
C ASP A 78 3.61 2.73 3.22
N ALA A 79 4.81 3.11 3.69
CA ALA A 79 5.42 4.39 3.30
C ALA A 79 5.77 4.43 1.81
N ILE A 80 6.21 3.29 1.25
CA ILE A 80 6.52 3.16 -0.18
C ILE A 80 5.24 3.18 -1.01
N THR A 81 4.22 2.42 -0.60
CA THR A 81 2.90 2.39 -1.25
C THR A 81 2.29 3.79 -1.29
N TRP A 82 2.34 4.54 -0.18
CA TRP A 82 1.94 5.95 -0.17
C TRP A 82 2.71 6.79 -1.18
N SER A 83 4.04 6.69 -1.16
CA SER A 83 4.91 7.52 -1.98
C SER A 83 4.70 7.31 -3.48
N VAL A 84 4.30 6.11 -3.89
CA VAL A 84 4.00 5.77 -5.29
C VAL A 84 2.54 6.05 -5.65
N PHE A 85 1.57 5.52 -4.89
CA PHE A 85 0.15 5.54 -5.26
C PHE A 85 -0.61 6.69 -4.59
N GLY A 86 -0.30 7.00 -3.33
CA GLY A 86 -0.94 8.08 -2.58
C GLY A 86 -0.67 9.44 -3.21
N THR A 87 0.56 9.72 -3.61
CA THR A 87 0.92 10.99 -4.28
C THR A 87 0.15 11.19 -5.59
N VAL A 88 -0.05 10.13 -6.37
CA VAL A 88 -0.80 10.14 -7.63
C VAL A 88 -2.32 10.17 -7.39
N ALA A 89 -2.81 9.57 -6.30
CA ALA A 89 -4.22 9.65 -5.92
C ALA A 89 -4.68 11.10 -5.67
N TYR A 90 -3.76 11.97 -5.22
CA TYR A 90 -4.02 13.38 -4.95
C TYR A 90 -3.58 14.33 -6.08
N SER A 91 -3.07 13.82 -7.20
CA SER A 91 -2.74 14.66 -8.36
C SER A 91 -4.00 15.09 -9.13
N SER A 92 -3.83 16.01 -10.08
CA SER A 92 -4.91 16.37 -11.00
C SER A 92 -5.38 15.15 -11.81
N LEU A 93 -6.63 15.18 -12.29
CA LEU A 93 -7.18 14.07 -13.08
C LEU A 93 -6.27 13.73 -14.27
N SER A 94 -5.83 14.73 -15.03
CA SER A 94 -4.97 14.52 -16.21
C SER A 94 -3.62 13.86 -15.85
N GLU A 95 -2.96 14.30 -14.77
CA GLU A 95 -1.71 13.67 -14.32
C GLU A 95 -1.93 12.23 -13.87
N ARG A 96 -3.04 11.98 -13.17
CA ARG A 96 -3.42 10.66 -12.68
C ARG A 96 -3.73 9.69 -13.82
N GLU A 97 -4.55 10.10 -14.79
CA GLU A 97 -4.87 9.29 -15.97
C GLU A 97 -3.62 8.98 -16.79
N ASN A 98 -2.73 9.96 -16.97
CA ASN A 98 -1.45 9.75 -17.65
C ASN A 98 -0.57 8.73 -16.90
N TRP A 99 -0.45 8.86 -15.57
CA TRP A 99 0.29 7.90 -14.76
C TRP A 99 -0.31 6.49 -14.84
N VAL A 100 -1.64 6.38 -14.71
CA VAL A 100 -2.36 5.10 -14.81
C VAL A 100 -2.18 4.49 -16.20
N SER A 101 -2.21 5.29 -17.27
CA SER A 101 -1.93 4.81 -18.63
C SER A 101 -0.54 4.17 -18.75
N GLN A 102 0.48 4.81 -18.18
CA GLN A 102 1.85 4.28 -18.17
C GLN A 102 1.94 3.00 -17.33
N PHE A 103 1.30 2.99 -16.17
CA PHE A 103 1.25 1.81 -15.30
C PHE A 103 0.57 0.61 -15.97
N LEU A 104 -0.59 0.82 -16.63
CA LEU A 104 -1.30 -0.22 -17.39
C LEU A 104 -0.45 -0.77 -18.54
N LYS A 105 0.30 0.09 -19.26
CA LYS A 105 1.23 -0.33 -20.31
C LYS A 105 2.36 -1.20 -19.75
N LEU A 106 2.92 -0.86 -18.59
CA LEU A 106 3.95 -1.66 -17.94
C LEU A 106 3.43 -3.04 -17.53
N LEU A 107 2.18 -3.12 -17.08
CA LEU A 107 1.53 -4.39 -16.73
C LEU A 107 1.08 -5.20 -17.95
N ASN A 108 1.07 -4.59 -19.15
CA ASN A 108 0.62 -5.20 -20.39
C ASN A 108 -0.80 -5.79 -20.27
N ILE A 109 -1.73 -5.04 -19.68
CA ILE A 109 -3.12 -5.48 -19.51
C ILE A 109 -3.92 -5.05 -20.75
N PRO A 110 -4.37 -6.00 -21.60
CA PRO A 110 -5.15 -5.67 -22.78
C PRO A 110 -6.50 -5.04 -22.38
N ASP A 111 -7.02 -4.20 -23.27
CA ASP A 111 -8.33 -3.54 -23.16
C ASP A 111 -8.51 -2.59 -21.97
N ALA A 112 -7.54 -2.47 -21.06
CA ALA A 112 -7.62 -1.55 -19.93
C ALA A 112 -7.53 -0.08 -20.37
N VAL A 113 -8.45 0.75 -19.90
CA VAL A 113 -8.43 2.20 -20.13
C VAL A 113 -8.04 2.95 -18.87
N SER A 114 -7.51 4.15 -19.07
CA SER A 114 -7.03 5.03 -17.99
C SER A 114 -7.96 6.20 -17.69
N THR A 115 -9.07 6.35 -18.41
CA THR A 115 -10.01 7.46 -18.26
C THR A 115 -10.84 7.37 -16.97
N ASN A 116 -11.15 8.52 -16.39
CA ASN A 116 -11.81 8.69 -15.09
C ASN A 116 -11.11 7.92 -13.96
N ALA A 117 -9.77 7.89 -13.98
CA ALA A 117 -8.98 7.16 -13.01
C ALA A 117 -9.20 7.69 -11.58
N ALA A 118 -9.45 6.76 -10.66
CA ALA A 118 -9.36 6.98 -9.23
C ALA A 118 -8.45 5.92 -8.60
N ILE A 119 -7.62 6.37 -7.66
CA ILE A 119 -6.72 5.52 -6.89
C ILE A 119 -7.17 5.59 -5.43
N PHE A 120 -7.30 4.44 -4.79
CA PHE A 120 -7.61 4.34 -3.36
C PHE A 120 -6.55 3.50 -2.65
N LEU A 121 -6.33 3.76 -1.36
CA LEU A 121 -5.35 3.04 -0.56
C LEU A 121 -5.99 2.40 0.65
N TRP A 122 -5.45 1.25 1.06
CA TRP A 122 -5.72 0.58 2.34
C TRP A 122 -7.21 0.42 2.66
N ARG A 123 -8.00 0.07 1.64
CA ARG A 123 -9.43 -0.23 1.80
C ARG A 123 -9.59 -1.71 2.04
N ARG A 124 -10.47 -2.08 2.96
CA ARG A 124 -10.83 -3.48 3.19
C ARG A 124 -11.99 -3.87 2.31
N ILE A 125 -11.86 -5.01 1.65
CA ILE A 125 -12.98 -5.69 1.00
C ILE A 125 -13.56 -6.74 1.96
N PRO A 126 -14.83 -7.14 1.79
CA PRO A 126 -15.39 -8.29 2.52
C PRO A 126 -14.51 -9.53 2.34
N HIS A 127 -14.37 -10.33 3.39
CA HIS A 127 -13.65 -11.59 3.29
C HIS A 127 -14.42 -12.54 2.35
N PRO A 128 -13.81 -13.12 1.29
CA PRO A 128 -14.55 -13.94 0.31
C PRO A 128 -15.25 -15.15 0.95
N ASP A 129 -14.58 -15.85 1.87
CA ASP A 129 -15.16 -17.03 2.55
C ASP A 129 -16.29 -16.76 3.57
N THR A 130 -16.40 -15.53 4.09
CA THR A 130 -17.23 -15.27 5.30
C THR A 130 -18.09 -14.02 5.23
N LEU A 131 -17.79 -13.08 4.32
CA LEU A 131 -18.48 -11.80 4.14
C LEU A 131 -18.55 -10.90 5.37
N VAL A 132 -17.76 -11.17 6.40
CA VAL A 132 -17.71 -10.35 7.62
C VAL A 132 -16.73 -9.18 7.50
N LEU A 133 -16.87 -8.24 8.43
CA LEU A 133 -15.91 -7.17 8.65
C LEU A 133 -14.52 -7.74 8.99
N GLY A 134 -13.47 -7.11 8.48
CA GLY A 134 -12.08 -7.54 8.71
C GLY A 134 -11.46 -8.39 7.58
N GLY A 135 -12.07 -8.40 6.40
CA GLY A 135 -11.46 -8.97 5.19
C GLY A 135 -10.15 -8.30 4.76
N PRO A 136 -9.55 -8.76 3.66
CA PRO A 136 -8.22 -8.34 3.26
C PRO A 136 -8.18 -6.82 2.99
N GLU A 137 -7.18 -6.16 3.56
CA GLU A 137 -6.86 -4.76 3.29
C GLU A 137 -6.06 -4.70 2.01
N ILE A 138 -6.56 -3.97 1.01
CA ILE A 138 -5.93 -3.72 -0.28
C ILE A 138 -4.90 -2.60 -0.14
N ASP A 139 -3.63 -2.83 -0.48
CA ASP A 139 -2.59 -1.79 -0.33
C ASP A 139 -2.88 -0.58 -1.21
N PHE A 140 -3.20 -0.83 -2.48
CA PHE A 140 -3.66 0.17 -3.44
C PHE A 140 -4.71 -0.44 -4.37
N GLY A 141 -5.67 0.35 -4.81
CA GLY A 141 -6.57 -0.03 -5.88
C GLY A 141 -6.71 1.07 -6.90
N ILE A 142 -6.97 0.68 -8.15
CA ILE A 142 -7.18 1.59 -9.27
C ILE A 142 -8.52 1.24 -9.90
N ILE A 143 -9.40 2.22 -10.05
CA ILE A 143 -10.65 2.09 -10.78
C ILE A 143 -10.68 3.13 -11.90
N THR A 144 -11.09 2.69 -13.08
CA THR A 144 -11.26 3.54 -14.28
C THR A 144 -12.63 3.25 -14.88
N ASP A 145 -12.94 3.85 -16.04
CA ASP A 145 -14.19 3.57 -16.75
C ASP A 145 -14.43 2.07 -17.01
N ASN A 146 -13.37 1.27 -17.21
CA ASN A 146 -13.51 -0.14 -17.53
C ASN A 146 -12.58 -1.09 -16.76
N THR A 147 -11.69 -0.58 -15.91
CA THR A 147 -10.68 -1.39 -15.24
C THR A 147 -10.79 -1.28 -13.73
N LEU A 148 -10.67 -2.42 -13.03
CA LEU A 148 -10.48 -2.52 -11.59
C LEU A 148 -9.19 -3.30 -11.31
N ILE A 149 -8.26 -2.67 -10.61
CA ILE A 149 -7.04 -3.30 -10.10
C ILE A 149 -7.10 -3.34 -8.58
N LEU A 150 -6.86 -4.52 -8.00
CA LEU A 150 -6.60 -4.67 -6.56
C LEU A 150 -5.13 -5.04 -6.35
N GLY A 151 -4.41 -4.19 -5.64
CA GLY A 151 -2.97 -4.27 -5.45
C GLY A 151 -2.54 -4.89 -4.12
N GLU A 152 -1.41 -5.58 -4.14
CA GLU A 152 -0.61 -5.96 -2.96
C GLU A 152 0.84 -5.58 -3.22
N ALA A 153 1.47 -4.87 -2.28
CA ALA A 153 2.85 -4.46 -2.33
C ALA A 153 3.69 -5.28 -1.34
N LYS A 154 4.87 -5.70 -1.79
CA LYS A 154 5.85 -6.44 -0.98
C LYS A 154 7.25 -5.92 -1.27
N TRP A 155 7.93 -5.40 -0.25
CA TRP A 155 9.25 -4.80 -0.45
C TRP A 155 10.35 -5.73 0.05
N GLN A 156 10.40 -5.97 1.36
CA GLN A 156 11.43 -6.85 1.95
C GLN A 156 10.86 -8.13 2.54
N SER A 157 9.55 -8.30 2.51
CA SER A 157 8.86 -9.48 3.00
C SER A 157 8.25 -10.27 1.84
N GLY A 158 8.09 -11.58 2.04
CA GLY A 158 7.28 -12.40 1.15
C GLY A 158 5.79 -12.26 1.46
N ILE A 159 4.94 -12.69 0.54
CA ILE A 159 3.49 -12.70 0.74
C ILE A 159 3.09 -13.49 2.00
N GLY A 160 2.14 -12.93 2.75
CA GLY A 160 1.56 -13.61 3.90
C GLY A 160 0.76 -14.84 3.46
N SER A 161 1.06 -16.00 4.02
CA SER A 161 0.25 -17.21 3.87
C SER A 161 -0.79 -17.31 4.99
N ALA A 162 -1.67 -18.32 4.90
CA ALA A 162 -2.63 -18.67 5.94
C ALA A 162 -3.71 -17.62 6.26
N GLN A 163 -4.14 -16.83 5.27
CA GLN A 163 -5.10 -15.73 5.42
C GLN A 163 -6.59 -16.13 5.23
N GLY A 164 -6.89 -17.29 4.64
CA GLY A 164 -8.27 -17.78 4.45
C GLY A 164 -8.89 -18.42 5.70
N LYS A 165 -10.20 -18.71 5.67
CA LYS A 165 -10.92 -19.33 6.80
C LYS A 165 -10.26 -20.62 7.28
N ASN A 166 -9.73 -21.40 6.33
CA ASN A 166 -9.03 -22.66 6.58
C ASN A 166 -7.50 -22.51 6.58
N LYS A 167 -6.97 -21.28 6.64
CA LYS A 167 -5.53 -20.96 6.63
C LYS A 167 -4.77 -21.54 5.42
N ASN A 168 -5.45 -21.66 4.29
CA ASN A 168 -4.92 -22.27 3.07
C ASN A 168 -4.75 -21.27 1.91
N LYS A 169 -4.99 -19.98 2.16
CA LYS A 169 -4.96 -18.92 1.13
C LYS A 169 -3.90 -17.89 1.43
N ASP A 170 -3.29 -17.35 0.40
CA ASP A 170 -2.45 -16.15 0.47
C ASP A 170 -3.26 -14.86 0.21
N GLN A 171 -2.60 -13.72 0.39
CA GLN A 171 -3.22 -12.40 0.25
C GLN A 171 -3.72 -12.11 -1.17
N ILE A 172 -3.07 -12.65 -2.21
CA ILE A 172 -3.44 -12.43 -3.60
C ILE A 172 -4.66 -13.30 -3.94
N GLN A 173 -4.68 -14.55 -3.50
CA GLN A 173 -5.78 -15.47 -3.71
C GLN A 173 -7.10 -14.92 -3.16
N LEU A 174 -7.11 -14.36 -1.94
CA LEU A 174 -8.33 -13.78 -1.37
C LEU A 174 -8.90 -12.63 -2.20
N ARG A 175 -8.04 -11.82 -2.84
CA ARG A 175 -8.49 -10.73 -3.72
C ARG A 175 -9.03 -11.29 -5.03
N GLY A 176 -8.37 -12.31 -5.59
CA GLY A 176 -8.79 -12.96 -6.83
C GLY A 176 -10.16 -13.59 -6.69
N GLU A 177 -10.36 -14.36 -5.62
CA GLU A 177 -11.66 -14.98 -5.31
C GLU A 177 -12.76 -13.93 -5.09
N PHE A 178 -12.45 -12.82 -4.41
CA PHE A 178 -13.41 -11.74 -4.26
C PHE A 178 -13.84 -11.16 -5.62
N LEU A 179 -12.88 -10.91 -6.53
CA LEU A 179 -13.19 -10.41 -7.87
C LEU A 179 -13.99 -11.44 -8.69
N GLU A 180 -13.64 -12.72 -8.60
CA GLU A 180 -14.31 -13.79 -9.31
C GLU A 180 -15.77 -13.95 -8.87
N GLU A 181 -16.02 -13.95 -7.56
CA GLU A 181 -17.34 -14.25 -6.99
C GLU A 181 -18.26 -13.01 -6.94
N TYR A 182 -17.69 -11.85 -6.62
CA TYR A 182 -18.44 -10.61 -6.34
C TYR A 182 -18.09 -9.45 -7.27
N GLY A 183 -16.86 -9.40 -7.78
CA GLY A 183 -16.36 -8.28 -8.57
C GLY A 183 -17.24 -7.93 -9.77
N LYS A 184 -17.70 -8.93 -10.52
CA LYS A 184 -18.61 -8.72 -11.67
C LYS A 184 -19.99 -8.16 -11.29
N LYS A 185 -20.47 -8.45 -10.07
CA LYS A 185 -21.77 -7.99 -9.57
C LYS A 185 -21.68 -6.58 -9.01
N ILE A 186 -20.59 -6.27 -8.31
CA ILE A 186 -20.38 -4.98 -7.64
C ILE A 186 -19.86 -3.93 -8.64
N PHE A 187 -19.00 -4.33 -9.57
CA PHE A 187 -18.32 -3.46 -10.54
C PHE A 187 -18.64 -3.88 -11.99
N PRO A 188 -19.91 -3.84 -12.42
CA PRO A 188 -20.31 -4.34 -13.73
C PRO A 188 -19.71 -3.53 -14.90
N SER A 189 -19.36 -2.27 -14.67
CA SER A 189 -18.71 -1.41 -15.68
C SER A 189 -17.23 -1.75 -15.87
N GLN A 190 -16.56 -2.25 -14.83
CA GLN A 190 -15.16 -2.63 -14.86
C GLN A 190 -15.02 -4.03 -15.47
N LYS A 191 -15.00 -4.10 -16.79
CA LYS A 191 -14.86 -5.35 -17.57
C LYS A 191 -13.50 -6.01 -17.37
N VAL A 192 -12.45 -5.22 -17.15
CA VAL A 192 -11.11 -5.70 -16.84
C VAL A 192 -10.95 -5.70 -15.31
N GLN A 193 -10.89 -6.86 -14.68
CA GLN A 193 -10.70 -7.00 -13.23
C GLN A 193 -9.48 -7.87 -12.95
N ILE A 194 -8.51 -7.34 -12.23
CA ILE A 194 -7.22 -8.02 -12.01
C ILE A 194 -6.66 -7.73 -10.61
N VAL A 195 -5.92 -8.72 -10.08
CA VAL A 195 -5.10 -8.56 -8.89
C VAL A 195 -3.64 -8.41 -9.31
N VAL A 196 -2.96 -7.41 -8.76
CA VAL A 196 -1.56 -7.10 -9.09
C VAL A 196 -0.70 -7.19 -7.84
N GLY A 197 0.32 -8.06 -7.87
CA GLY A 197 1.39 -8.08 -6.87
C GLY A 197 2.59 -7.26 -7.35
N ILE A 198 3.05 -6.30 -6.53
CA ILE A 198 4.24 -5.49 -6.80
C ILE A 198 5.32 -5.84 -5.79
N GLY A 199 6.44 -6.35 -6.29
CA GLY A 199 7.54 -6.87 -5.47
C GLY A 199 8.87 -6.18 -5.78
N LEU A 200 9.69 -5.88 -4.76
CA LEU A 200 11.12 -5.57 -5.01
C LEU A 200 11.86 -6.81 -5.52
N PHE A 201 11.57 -7.95 -4.91
CA PHE A 201 12.24 -9.21 -5.22
C PHE A 201 11.36 -10.09 -6.11
N LYS A 202 12.00 -10.79 -7.06
CA LYS A 202 11.34 -11.69 -8.02
C LYS A 202 10.49 -12.79 -7.36
N ASN A 203 10.82 -13.17 -6.14
CA ASN A 203 10.17 -14.21 -5.35
C ASN A 203 9.26 -13.66 -4.23
N ALA A 204 8.95 -12.36 -4.23
CA ALA A 204 8.03 -11.77 -3.25
C ALA A 204 6.63 -12.42 -3.33
N PHE A 205 6.24 -12.86 -4.53
CA PHE A 205 5.00 -13.55 -4.81
C PHE A 205 5.29 -14.94 -5.36
N ASN A 206 4.57 -15.94 -4.86
CA ASN A 206 4.57 -17.26 -5.46
C ASN A 206 3.69 -17.21 -6.73
N LYS A 207 4.07 -17.89 -7.81
CA LYS A 207 3.29 -18.01 -9.06
C LYS A 207 1.98 -18.83 -8.91
N ARG A 208 1.32 -18.76 -7.75
CA ARG A 208 0.18 -19.64 -7.38
C ARG A 208 -1.18 -18.96 -7.56
N THR A 209 -1.23 -17.88 -8.31
CA THR A 209 -2.51 -17.28 -8.71
C THR A 209 -2.97 -17.92 -10.02
N PRO A 210 -4.24 -18.38 -10.13
CA PRO A 210 -4.83 -18.84 -11.39
C PRO A 210 -4.68 -17.80 -12.50
#